data_AF-A0A8S2UFI6-F1
#
_entry.id   AF-A0A8S2UFI6-F1
#
_cell.length_a   1.000
_cell.length_b   1.000
_cell.length_c   1.000
_cell.angle_alpha   90.00
_cell.angle_beta   90.00
_cell.angle_gamma   90.00
#
_symmetry.space_group_name_H-M   'P 1'
#
loop_
_entity.id
_entity.type
_entity.pdbx_description
1 polymer ?
#
loop_
_entity_poly.entity_id
_entity_poly.type
_entity_poly.pdbx_seq_one_letter_code
_entity_poly.pdbx_strand_id
1 'polypeptide(L)' 'MADDLNTTNAALADLKKKRTFRKFLFRGVDLDQLLDMQTDQLMQLLHCRARRRL' A
#
# COMPACT_ATOMS: atom_id res chain seq x y z
N MET A 1 -7.42 4.37 -36.38
CA MET A 1 -7.06 5.29 -35.28
C MET A 1 -7.65 4.92 -33.91
N ALA A 2 -8.55 3.93 -33.78
CA ALA A 2 -9.12 3.54 -32.48
C ALA A 2 -8.42 2.34 -31.80
N ASP A 3 -7.74 1.49 -32.58
CA ASP A 3 -7.17 0.23 -32.09
C ASP A 3 -5.78 0.37 -31.41
N ASP A 4 -5.06 1.47 -31.66
CA ASP A 4 -3.72 1.72 -31.10
C ASP A 4 -3.74 2.17 -29.63
N LEU A 5 -4.83 2.82 -29.19
CA LEU A 5 -5.03 3.26 -27.80
C LEU A 5 -5.37 2.10 -26.86
N ASN A 6 -6.01 1.05 -27.38
CA ASN A 6 -6.36 -0.12 -26.57
C ASN A 6 -5.13 -1.01 -26.32
N THR A 7 -4.26 -1.14 -27.32
CA THR A 7 -3.04 -1.95 -27.26
C THR A 7 -2.01 -1.37 -26.28
N THR A 8 -1.87 -0.04 -26.25
CA THR A 8 -0.97 0.67 -25.31
C THR A 8 -1.44 0.57 -23.85
N ASN A 9 -2.75 0.67 -23.60
CA ASN A 9 -3.33 0.48 -22.27
C ASN A 9 -3.22 -0.96 -21.77
N ALA A 10 -3.45 -1.96 -22.63
CA ALA A 10 -3.29 -3.37 -22.30
C ALA A 10 -1.82 -3.71 -21.94
N ALA A 11 -0.86 -3.21 -22.72
CA ALA A 11 0.57 -3.39 -22.45
C ALA A 11 1.02 -2.71 -21.13
N LEU A 12 0.50 -1.52 -20.81
CA LEU A 12 0.76 -0.86 -19.52
C LEU A 12 0.10 -1.60 -18.35
N ALA A 13 -1.08 -2.19 -18.54
CA ALA A 13 -1.74 -3.00 -17.53
C ALA A 13 -0.95 -4.28 -17.24
N ASP A 14 -0.40 -4.93 -18.26
CA ASP A 14 0.42 -6.14 -18.09
C ASP A 14 1.79 -5.84 -17.46
N LEU A 15 2.38 -4.68 -17.74
CA LEU A 15 3.57 -4.19 -17.02
C LEU A 15 3.27 -3.87 -15.53
N LYS A 16 2.08 -3.33 -15.25
CA LYS A 16 1.60 -3.07 -13.88
C LYS A 16 1.29 -4.38 -13.13
N LYS A 17 0.73 -5.40 -13.80
CA LYS A 17 0.52 -6.74 -13.23
C LYS A 17 1.84 -7.45 -12.89
N LYS A 18 2.92 -7.16 -13.61
CA LYS A 18 4.28 -7.62 -13.29
C LYS A 18 4.93 -6.90 -12.10
N ARG A 19 4.31 -5.85 -11.53
CA ARG A 19 4.76 -5.33 -10.23
C ARG A 19 4.47 -6.39 -9.18
N THR A 20 5.52 -6.97 -8.62
CA THR A 20 5.42 -7.92 -7.52
C THR A 20 4.53 -7.34 -6.43
N PHE A 21 3.51 -8.09 -6.01
CA PHE A 21 2.65 -7.72 -4.90
C PHE A 21 3.51 -7.62 -3.64
N ARG A 22 3.84 -6.40 -3.22
CA ARG A 22 4.56 -6.17 -1.98
C ARG A 22 3.54 -6.25 -0.86
N LYS A 23 3.58 -7.34 -0.10
CA LYS A 23 2.84 -7.44 1.16
C LYS A 23 3.45 -6.46 2.15
N PHE A 24 2.71 -5.41 2.45
CA PHE A 24 3.11 -4.42 3.45
C PHE A 24 2.69 -4.93 4.82
N LEU A 25 3.69 -5.38 5.58
CA LEU A 25 3.54 -5.78 6.97
C LEU A 25 4.25 -4.74 7.83
N PHE A 26 3.54 -4.12 8.76
CA PHE A 26 4.12 -3.24 9.76
C PHE A 26 4.10 -3.93 11.13
N ARG A 27 5.30 -4.28 11.64
CA ARG A 27 5.43 -4.91 12.98
C ARG A 27 4.52 -6.14 13.21
N GLY A 28 4.24 -6.89 12.14
CA GLY A 28 3.36 -8.06 12.17
C GLY A 28 1.88 -7.76 11.91
N VAL A 29 1.52 -6.51 11.61
CA VAL A 29 0.17 -6.04 11.25
C VAL A 29 0.09 -5.82 9.75
N ASP A 30 -0.97 -6.32 9.11
CA ASP A 30 -1.24 -6.09 7.69
C ASP A 30 -1.68 -4.64 7.42
N LEU A 31 -1.45 -4.15 6.20
CA LEU A 31 -1.80 -2.78 5.81
C LEU A 31 -3.28 -2.47 6.00
N ASP A 32 -4.17 -3.36 5.57
CA ASP A 32 -5.62 -3.15 5.68
C ASP A 32 -6.03 -3.00 7.15
N GLN A 33 -5.46 -3.83 8.02
CA GLN A 33 -5.68 -3.76 9.45
C GLN A 33 -5.10 -2.47 10.06
N LEU A 34 -3.95 -1.99 9.59
CA LEU A 34 -3.32 -0.77 10.09
C LEU A 34 -4.14 0.48 9.79
N LEU A 35 -4.89 0.49 8.68
CA LEU A 35 -5.75 1.60 8.29
C LEU A 35 -7.03 1.67 9.14
N ASP A 36 -7.54 0.52 9.59
CA ASP A 36 -8.75 0.43 10.42
C ASP A 36 -8.48 0.62 11.92
N MET A 37 -7.20 0.57 12.35
CA MET A 37 -6.81 0.74 13.75
C MET A 37 -6.99 2.18 14.25
N GLN A 38 -7.42 2.31 15.50
CA GLN A 38 -7.49 3.59 16.19
C GLN A 38 -6.10 4.09 16.61
N THR A 39 -5.95 5.41 16.74
CA THR A 39 -4.66 6.07 17.05
C THR A 39 -4.00 5.55 18.34
N ASP A 40 -4.79 5.23 19.36
CA ASP A 40 -4.27 4.72 20.65
C ASP A 40 -3.58 3.36 20.52
N GLN A 41 -4.12 2.49 19.66
CA GLN A 41 -3.54 1.18 19.37
C GLN A 41 -2.30 1.33 18.47
N LEU A 42 -2.37 2.24 17.49
CA LEU A 42 -1.26 2.56 16.61
C LEU A 42 -0.06 3.14 17.37
N MET A 43 -0.31 4.00 18.38
CA MET A 43 0.75 4.60 19.18
C MET A 43 1.66 3.56 19.81
N GLN A 44 1.13 2.44 20.32
CA GLN A 44 1.94 1.40 20.96
C GLN A 44 2.91 0.71 19.98
N LEU A 45 2.55 0.64 18.70
CA LEU A 45 3.37 0.04 17.64
C LEU A 45 4.45 0.99 17.09
N LEU A 46 4.28 2.29 17.31
CA LEU A 46 5.16 3.34 16.79
C LEU A 46 6.36 3.63 17.69
N HIS A 47 7.44 4.14 17.09
CA HIS A 47 8.64 4.55 17.81
C HIS A 47 8.40 5.77 18.72
N CYS A 48 9.26 5.94 19.75
CA CYS A 48 9.15 7.02 20.75
C CYS A 48 9.01 8.43 20.16
N ARG A 49 9.62 8.71 19.00
CA ARG A 49 9.49 10.03 18.35
C ARG A 49 8.12 10.26 17.74
N ALA A 50 7.56 9.26 17.05
CA ALA A 50 6.24 9.37 16.43
C ALA A 50 5.14 9.50 17.50
N ARG A 51 5.24 8.74 18.60
CA ARG A 51 4.33 8.86 19.77
C ARG A 51 4.29 10.24 20.42
N ARG A 52 5.34 11.06 20.27
CA ARG A 52 5.39 12.42 20.86
C ARG A 52 4.81 13.49 19.95
N ARG A 53 4.56 13.17 18.68
CA ARG A 53 4.10 14.11 17.65
C ARG A 53 2.63 13.89 17.25
N LEU A 54 2.18 12.63 17.30
CA LEU A 54 0.79 12.23 17.11
C LEU A 54 -0.05 12.67 18.31
#